data_AF-A0AAF0BX67-F1
#
_entry.id   AF-A0AAF0BX67-F1
#
_cell.length_a   1.000
_cell.length_b   1.000
_cell.length_c   1.000
_cell.angle_alpha   90.00
_cell.angle_beta   90.00
_cell.angle_gamma   90.00
#
_symmetry.space_group_name_H-M   'P 1'
#
loop_
_entity.id
_entity.type
_entity.pdbx_description
1 polymer ?
#
loop_
_entity_poly.entity_id
_entity_poly.type
_entity_poly.pdbx_seq_one_letter_code
_entity_poly.pdbx_strand_id
1 'polypeptide(L)'
;MAPTGPSPSRRAPLRRFVVADRSMEPTLVDGQGLVATPWGRARPGQLRVLPHPWHPGRWLVKRVTEVRPDGTMLIGSDNAGATRADSRELGAVPVAGTYRVVLRVPRRVTGA
;
A
#
# COMPACT_ATOMS: atom_id res chain seq x y z
N MET A 1 -5.09 9.73 -25.31
CA MET A 1 -4.26 8.51 -25.18
C MET A 1 -4.08 8.22 -23.69
N ALA A 2 -4.88 7.32 -23.12
CA ALA A 2 -4.76 6.95 -21.70
C ALA A 2 -3.62 5.93 -21.52
N PRO A 3 -2.84 5.97 -20.43
CA PRO A 3 -1.77 5.01 -20.23
C PRO A 3 -2.34 3.60 -19.99
N THR A 4 -1.94 2.67 -20.86
CA THR A 4 -2.19 1.23 -20.79
C THR A 4 -1.35 0.60 -19.67
N GLY A 5 -1.63 0.99 -18.42
CA GLY A 5 -1.13 0.24 -17.26
C GLY A 5 -1.80 -1.15 -17.23
N PRO A 6 -1.12 -2.19 -16.74
CA PRO A 6 -1.70 -3.53 -16.69
C PRO A 6 -3.02 -3.49 -15.91
N SER A 7 -4.12 -3.81 -16.61
CA SER A 7 -5.42 -4.03 -15.98
C SER A 7 -5.24 -5.11 -14.90
N PRO A 8 -5.67 -4.88 -13.64
CA PRO A 8 -5.47 -5.87 -12.59
C PRO A 8 -6.29 -7.10 -12.96
N SER A 9 -5.61 -8.15 -13.45
CA SER A 9 -6.26 -9.40 -13.75
C SER A 9 -7.01 -9.89 -12.51
N ARG A 10 -8.28 -10.27 -12.68
CA ARG A 10 -9.18 -10.77 -11.63
C ARG A 10 -8.66 -12.04 -10.91
N ARG A 11 -7.46 -12.52 -11.27
CA ARG A 11 -6.80 -13.77 -10.85
C ARG A 11 -5.59 -13.60 -9.93
N ALA A 12 -5.11 -12.40 -9.65
CA ALA A 12 -3.97 -12.26 -8.74
C ALA A 12 -4.34 -12.81 -7.34
N PRO A 13 -3.51 -13.67 -6.73
CA PRO A 13 -3.82 -14.28 -5.44
C PRO A 13 -3.68 -13.26 -4.30
N LEU A 14 -4.22 -13.60 -3.12
CA LEU A 14 -3.85 -12.92 -1.88
C LEU A 14 -2.34 -12.96 -1.69
N ARG A 15 -1.77 -11.89 -1.13
CA ARG A 15 -0.34 -11.79 -0.83
C ARG A 15 -0.11 -11.48 0.64
N ARG A 16 1.00 -12.01 1.14
CA ARG A 16 1.51 -11.73 2.49
C ARG A 16 2.68 -10.78 2.41
N PHE A 17 2.72 -9.83 3.33
CA PHE A 17 3.81 -8.87 3.47
C PHE A 17 4.25 -8.77 4.93
N VAL A 18 5.46 -8.26 5.15
CA VAL A 18 5.96 -7.87 6.46
C VAL A 18 6.31 -6.38 6.37
N VAL A 19 5.88 -5.61 7.35
CA VAL A 19 6.21 -4.19 7.47
C VAL A 19 7.68 -4.07 7.85
N ALA A 20 8.44 -3.26 7.10
CA ALA A 20 9.89 -3.11 7.26
C ALA A 20 10.33 -1.64 7.46
N ASP A 21 9.36 -0.73 7.63
CA ASP A 21 9.61 0.70 7.82
C ASP A 21 8.62 1.31 8.82
N ARG A 22 8.89 2.56 9.19
CA ARG A 22 8.10 3.31 10.19
C ARG A 22 7.07 4.25 9.57
N SER A 23 6.90 4.28 8.26
CA SER A 23 6.08 5.30 7.57
C SER A 23 4.60 5.20 7.87
N MET A 24 4.17 4.06 8.38
CA MET A 24 2.79 3.79 8.76
C MET A 24 2.58 3.77 10.28
N GLU A 25 3.57 4.13 11.10
CA GLU A 25 3.39 4.24 12.54
C GLU A 25 2.42 5.38 12.90
N PRO A 26 1.59 5.25 13.94
CA PRO A 26 1.45 4.08 14.83
C PRO A 26 0.50 2.98 14.27
N THR A 27 -0.11 3.20 13.10
CA THR A 27 -1.10 2.28 12.52
C THR A 27 -0.53 0.90 12.21
N LEU A 28 0.70 0.87 11.67
CA LEU A 28 1.49 -0.32 11.43
C LEU A 28 2.89 -0.10 11.98
N VAL A 29 3.45 -1.13 12.60
CA VAL A 29 4.81 -1.12 13.15
C VAL A 29 5.69 -2.13 12.41
N ASP A 30 6.99 -1.88 12.43
CA ASP A 30 8.00 -2.80 11.91
C ASP A 30 7.82 -4.23 12.47
N GLY A 31 7.97 -5.22 11.58
CA GLY A 31 7.78 -6.65 11.89
C GLY A 31 6.33 -7.13 11.93
N GLN A 32 5.34 -6.24 11.78
CA GLN A 32 3.94 -6.64 11.68
C GLN A 32 3.65 -7.32 10.32
N GLY A 33 2.89 -8.41 10.34
CA GLY A 33 2.48 -9.10 9.11
C GLY A 33 1.22 -8.49 8.49
N LEU A 34 1.09 -8.52 7.18
CA LEU A 34 -0.11 -8.08 6.45
C LEU A 34 -0.60 -9.17 5.51
N VAL A 35 -1.92 -9.33 5.40
CA VAL A 35 -2.56 -10.05 4.29
C VAL A 35 -3.30 -9.04 3.43
N ALA A 36 -3.04 -9.06 2.13
CA ALA A 36 -3.61 -8.10 1.20
C ALA A 36 -4.19 -8.78 -0.04
N THR A 37 -5.24 -8.17 -0.59
CA THR A 37 -6.02 -8.65 -1.73
C THR A 37 -5.92 -7.68 -2.92
N PRO A 38 -5.79 -8.17 -4.16
CA PRO A 38 -5.86 -7.30 -5.34
C PRO A 38 -7.31 -6.91 -5.69
N TRP A 39 -8.30 -7.46 -4.98
CA TRP A 39 -9.72 -7.27 -5.26
C TRP A 39 -10.32 -6.10 -4.48
N GLY A 40 -11.48 -5.64 -4.96
CA GLY A 40 -12.29 -4.61 -4.32
C GLY A 40 -11.93 -3.19 -4.72
N ARG A 41 -12.93 -2.30 -4.61
CA ARG A 41 -12.80 -0.88 -4.97
C ARG A 41 -11.92 -0.13 -3.95
N ALA A 42 -11.06 0.76 -4.46
CA ALA A 42 -10.32 1.69 -3.61
C ALA A 42 -11.28 2.65 -2.90
N ARG A 43 -11.00 2.95 -1.63
CA ARG A 43 -11.74 3.93 -0.83
C ARG A 43 -10.77 4.70 0.06
N PRO A 44 -11.03 5.98 0.35
CA PRO A 44 -10.31 6.72 1.38
C PRO A 44 -10.27 5.94 2.71
N GLY A 45 -9.15 6.04 3.41
CA GLY A 45 -8.87 5.34 4.66
C GLY A 45 -8.34 3.92 4.53
N GLN A 46 -8.42 3.29 3.35
CA GLN A 46 -7.85 1.95 3.14
C GLN A 46 -6.33 1.98 3.24
N LEU A 47 -5.73 0.90 3.74
CA LEU A 47 -4.30 0.65 3.59
C LEU A 47 -4.08 -0.16 2.31
N ARG A 48 -3.19 0.31 1.45
CA ARG A 48 -2.84 -0.37 0.19
C ARG A 48 -1.35 -0.57 0.05
N VAL A 49 -1.00 -1.71 -0.51
CA VAL A 49 0.36 -2.13 -0.85
C VAL A 49 0.57 -1.95 -2.34
N LEU A 50 1.61 -1.23 -2.74
CA LEU A 50 1.93 -0.91 -4.13
C LEU A 50 3.41 -1.19 -4.44
N PRO A 51 3.76 -1.51 -5.69
CA PRO A 51 5.17 -1.68 -6.08
C PRO A 51 5.96 -0.40 -5.79
N HIS A 52 7.19 -0.56 -5.32
CA HIS A 52 8.06 0.57 -5.06
C HIS A 52 8.59 1.15 -6.40
N PRO A 53 8.39 2.45 -6.68
CA PRO A 53 8.70 3.03 -7.98
C PRO A 53 10.20 3.01 -8.31
N TRP A 54 11.05 3.20 -7.31
CA TRP A 54 12.52 3.22 -7.48
C TRP A 54 13.23 1.89 -7.16
N HIS A 55 12.51 0.90 -6.64
CA HIS A 55 13.11 -0.36 -6.15
C HIS A 55 12.28 -1.55 -6.61
N PRO A 56 12.51 -2.06 -7.83
CA PRO A 56 11.83 -3.24 -8.34
C PRO A 56 11.91 -4.41 -7.36
N GLY A 57 10.79 -5.11 -7.17
CA GLY A 57 10.69 -6.22 -6.20
C GLY A 57 10.40 -5.80 -4.76
N ARG A 58 10.52 -4.50 -4.41
CA ARG A 58 10.05 -3.96 -3.13
C ARG A 58 8.64 -3.41 -3.23
N TRP A 59 7.99 -3.27 -2.06
CA TRP A 59 6.62 -2.82 -1.92
C TRP A 59 6.53 -1.72 -0.87
N LEU A 60 5.62 -0.78 -1.07
CA LEU A 60 5.25 0.26 -0.12
C LEU A 60 3.88 -0.05 0.45
N VAL A 61 3.65 0.22 1.72
CA VAL A 61 2.31 0.26 2.32
C VAL A 61 1.97 1.69 2.69
N LYS A 62 0.81 2.18 2.23
CA LYS A 62 0.36 3.56 2.46
C LYS A 62 -1.14 3.63 2.69
N ARG A 63 -1.61 4.72 3.31
CA ARG A 63 -3.05 4.99 3.48
C ARG A 63 -3.59 5.77 2.29
N VAL A 64 -4.72 5.34 1.75
CA VAL A 64 -5.45 6.08 0.72
C VAL A 64 -6.08 7.32 1.35
N THR A 65 -5.72 8.51 0.86
CA THR A 65 -6.30 9.78 1.30
C THR A 65 -7.43 10.23 0.39
N GLU A 66 -7.31 9.97 -0.91
CA GLU A 66 -8.30 10.34 -1.93
C GLU A 66 -8.33 9.27 -3.04
N VAL A 67 -9.49 9.06 -3.65
CA VAL A 67 -9.65 8.23 -4.86
C VAL A 67 -10.26 9.09 -5.94
N ARG A 68 -9.61 9.13 -7.10
CA ARG A 68 -10.01 9.98 -8.22
C ARG A 68 -10.86 9.23 -9.25
N PRO A 69 -11.70 9.93 -10.03
CA PRO A 69 -12.52 9.32 -11.08
C PRO A 69 -11.71 8.64 -12.19
N ASP A 70 -10.46 9.06 -12.40
CA ASP A 70 -9.54 8.55 -13.44
C ASP A 70 -8.89 7.19 -13.09
N GLY A 71 -9.27 6.58 -11.96
CA GLY A 71 -8.71 5.30 -11.51
C GLY A 71 -7.38 5.43 -10.76
N THR A 72 -6.97 6.66 -10.42
CA THR A 72 -5.82 6.92 -9.54
C THR A 72 -6.26 7.21 -8.10
N MET A 73 -5.30 7.19 -7.18
CA MET A 73 -5.51 7.49 -5.77
C MET A 73 -4.33 8.30 -5.21
N LEU A 74 -4.62 9.16 -4.24
CA LEU A 74 -3.60 9.76 -3.39
C LEU A 74 -3.36 8.85 -2.19
N ILE A 75 -2.08 8.71 -1.84
CA ILE A 75 -1.56 7.92 -0.72
C ILE A 75 -0.76 8.77 0.29
N GLY A 76 -0.90 8.48 1.57
CA GLY A 76 -0.23 9.16 2.67
C GLY A 76 0.49 8.20 3.61
N SER A 77 1.51 8.73 4.26
CA SER A 77 2.12 8.13 5.46
C SER A 77 1.28 8.50 6.68
N ASP A 78 1.06 7.56 7.59
CA ASP A 78 0.42 7.86 8.88
C ASP A 78 1.42 8.44 9.88
N ASN A 79 2.71 8.16 9.70
CA ASN A 79 3.77 8.72 10.51
C ASN A 79 4.09 10.15 10.05
N ALA A 80 3.82 11.14 10.91
CA ALA A 80 4.08 12.54 10.65
C ALA A 80 5.57 12.86 10.41
N GLY A 81 6.48 12.04 10.96
CA GLY A 81 7.92 12.16 10.74
C GLY A 81 8.44 11.49 9.46
N ALA A 82 7.60 10.74 8.74
CA ALA A 82 7.99 10.08 7.50
C ALA A 82 7.86 11.05 6.32
N THR A 83 8.99 11.44 5.75
CA THR A 83 9.08 12.47 4.71
C THR A 83 9.20 11.93 3.29
N ARG A 84 9.22 10.61 3.08
CA ARG A 84 9.46 9.97 1.78
C ARG A 84 8.36 8.99 1.35
N ALA A 85 8.22 8.85 0.03
CA ALA A 85 7.35 7.91 -0.66
C ALA A 85 5.85 8.03 -0.35
N ASP A 86 5.34 9.26 -0.19
CA ASP A 86 3.90 9.56 -0.14
C ASP A 86 3.48 10.43 -1.34
N SER A 87 2.21 10.84 -1.42
CA SER A 87 1.68 11.62 -2.55
C SER A 87 2.41 12.93 -2.82
N ARG A 88 3.13 13.49 -1.83
CA ARG A 88 3.92 14.70 -2.05
C ARG A 88 5.09 14.46 -3.00
N GLU A 89 5.58 13.22 -3.04
CA GLU A 89 6.69 12.80 -3.91
C GLU A 89 6.21 11.97 -5.12
N LEU A 90 5.18 11.15 -4.92
CA LEU A 90 4.69 10.20 -5.93
C LEU A 90 3.55 10.73 -6.80
N GLY A 91 2.87 11.80 -6.36
CA GLY A 91 1.62 12.23 -6.98
C GLY A 91 0.51 11.19 -6.85
N ALA A 92 -0.46 11.23 -7.77
CA ALA A 92 -1.54 10.25 -7.83
C ALA A 92 -1.06 8.96 -8.49
N VAL A 93 -1.27 7.83 -7.80
CA VAL A 93 -0.82 6.50 -8.24
C VAL A 93 -2.00 5.67 -8.74
N PRO A 94 -1.82 4.79 -9.76
CA PRO A 94 -2.89 3.91 -10.20
C PRO A 94 -3.40 2.99 -9.08
N VAL A 95 -4.72 2.79 -9.01
CA VAL A 95 -5.32 1.76 -8.14
C VAL A 95 -4.98 0.36 -8.65
N ALA A 96 -4.92 0.21 -9.97
CA ALA A 96 -4.50 -1.01 -10.65
C ALA A 96 -3.11 -1.47 -10.20
N GLY A 97 -2.93 -2.78 -10.01
CA GLY A 97 -1.65 -3.36 -9.58
C GLY A 97 -1.34 -3.21 -8.08
N THR A 98 -2.27 -2.67 -7.29
CA THR A 98 -2.12 -2.52 -5.84
C THR A 98 -2.99 -3.50 -5.06
N TYR A 99 -2.60 -3.82 -3.83
CA TYR A 99 -3.30 -4.75 -2.95
C TYR A 99 -3.90 -4.00 -1.76
N ARG A 100 -5.18 -4.21 -1.47
CA ARG A 100 -5.83 -3.73 -0.23
C ARG A 100 -5.46 -4.64 0.93
N VAL A 101 -4.94 -4.06 2.02
CA VAL A 101 -4.74 -4.78 3.28
C VAL A 101 -6.10 -5.14 3.88
N VAL A 102 -6.29 -6.42 4.21
CA VAL A 102 -7.53 -6.95 4.81
C VAL A 102 -7.30 -7.55 6.20
N LEU A 103 -6.07 -7.95 6.52
CA LEU A 103 -5.70 -8.43 7.83
C LEU A 103 -4.36 -7.86 8.26
N ARG A 104 -4.25 -7.47 9.53
CA ARG A 104 -3.00 -7.16 10.21
C ARG A 104 -2.69 -8.29 11.18
N VAL A 105 -1.52 -8.89 11.05
CA VAL A 105 -1.04 -9.99 11.89
C VAL A 105 -0.05 -9.38 12.89
N PRO A 106 -0.30 -9.48 14.21
CA PRO A 106 0.61 -8.96 15.22
C PRO A 106 2.04 -9.45 15.00
N ARG A 107 3.04 -8.61 15.31
CA ARG A 107 4.43 -9.09 15.31
C ARG A 107 4.53 -10.24 16.32
N ARG A 108 5.17 -11.34 15.93
CA ARG A 108 5.56 -12.33 16.92
C ARG A 108 6.66 -11.71 17.77
N VAL A 109 6.38 -11.49 19.04
CA VAL A 109 7.44 -11.24 20.02
C VAL A 109 8.01 -12.62 20.34
N THR A 110 9.13 -12.96 19.72
CA THR A 110 9.93 -14.09 20.23
C THR A 110 10.54 -13.58 21.53
N GLY A 111 9.90 -13.89 22.66
CA GLY A 111 10.48 -13.65 23.97
C GLY A 111 11.77 -14.46 24.10
N ALA A 112 12.85 -13.78 24.49
CA ALA A 112 14.03 -14.39 25.08
C ALA A 112 13.75 -14.68 26.55
#